data_AF-A0A1V5NEA0-F1
#
_entry.id   AF-A0A1V5NEA0-F1
#
_cell.length_a   1.000
_cell.length_b   1.000
_cell.length_c   1.000
_cell.angle_alpha   90.00
_cell.angle_beta   90.00
_cell.angle_gamma   90.00
#
_symmetry.space_group_name_H-M   'P 1'
#
loop_
_entity.id
_entity.type
_entity.pdbx_description
1 polymer ?
#
loop_
_entity_poly.entity_id
_entity_poly.type
_entity_poly.pdbx_seq_one_letter_code
_entity_poly.pdbx_strand_id
1 'polypeptide(L)'
;MSGSGFDFSAYTFSPGFVHGQDGTYIEYDAGSDSARFIGELRPFSASLAQYAGQTIYITFVHDADDDNLVSIDDILVTGTLVGISETLGDQKVSIFPNPATDKITLSYRLPETSPVLVTVYDVKGSKVMQQSKGIQIAGDQQATLDISSLAAGSYNVILNAGGSEVRSAFVKQ
;
A
#
# COMPACT_ATOMS: atom_id res chain seq x y z
N MET A 1 4.08 34.15 16.27
CA MET A 1 2.59 34.08 16.20
C MET A 1 2.19 32.75 16.80
N SER A 2 1.45 32.74 17.91
CA SER A 2 1.01 31.50 18.58
C SER A 2 -0.15 30.89 17.79
N GLY A 3 0.18 30.17 16.72
CA GLY A 3 -0.79 29.34 16.03
C GLY A 3 -1.21 28.23 16.98
N SER A 4 -2.51 28.11 17.23
CA SER A 4 -3.09 26.95 17.90
C SER A 4 -2.65 25.70 17.14
N GLY A 5 -1.66 24.99 17.68
CA GLY A 5 -1.24 23.70 17.17
C GLY A 5 -2.42 22.74 17.11
N PHE A 6 -2.31 21.74 16.24
CA PHE A 6 -3.29 20.67 16.15
C PHE A 6 -3.59 20.13 17.56
N ASP A 7 -4.88 20.02 17.89
CA ASP A 7 -5.29 19.49 19.18
C ASP A 7 -5.10 17.97 19.18
N PHE A 8 -4.01 17.55 19.79
CA PHE A 8 -3.65 16.14 19.91
C PHE A 8 -4.33 15.45 21.10
N SER A 9 -5.19 16.15 21.88
CA SER A 9 -5.82 15.58 23.08
C SER A 9 -6.81 14.45 22.78
N ALA A 10 -7.25 14.32 21.53
CA ALA A 10 -8.14 13.24 21.07
C ALA A 10 -7.39 11.91 20.84
N TYR A 11 -6.06 11.89 20.91
CA TYR A 11 -5.25 10.72 20.60
C TYR A 11 -4.55 10.18 21.85
N THR A 12 -4.59 8.85 22.01
CA THR A 12 -3.75 8.14 22.98
C THR A 12 -2.46 7.74 22.29
N PHE A 13 -1.38 8.45 22.56
CA PHE A 13 -0.07 8.13 21.99
C PHE A 13 0.56 6.95 22.72
N SER A 14 1.17 6.06 21.93
CA SER A 14 2.14 5.11 22.48
C SER A 14 3.35 5.86 23.06
N PRO A 15 4.20 5.19 23.87
CA PRO A 15 5.48 5.77 24.29
C PRO A 15 6.37 6.24 23.11
N GLY A 16 6.15 5.69 21.91
CA GLY A 16 6.83 6.11 20.69
C GLY A 16 8.33 5.85 20.70
N PHE A 17 9.03 6.48 19.76
CA PHE A 17 10.48 6.54 19.70
C PHE A 17 10.88 7.95 19.25
N VAL A 18 11.95 8.51 19.83
CA VAL A 18 12.48 9.84 19.49
C VAL A 18 13.86 9.67 18.86
N HIS A 19 14.01 10.16 17.62
CA HIS A 19 15.27 10.11 16.89
C HIS A 19 16.38 10.83 17.68
N GLY A 20 17.55 10.18 17.81
CA GLY A 20 18.68 10.73 18.54
C GLY A 20 18.56 10.75 20.08
N GLN A 21 17.48 10.25 20.68
CA GLN A 21 17.35 10.26 22.15
C GLN A 21 18.45 9.44 22.87
N ASP A 22 19.02 8.46 22.17
CA ASP A 22 20.13 7.63 22.67
C ASP A 22 21.53 8.20 22.37
N GLY A 23 21.61 9.39 21.78
CA GLY A 23 22.88 10.04 21.45
C GLY A 23 23.59 9.44 20.22
N THR A 24 22.90 8.59 19.44
CA THR A 24 23.48 7.93 18.26
C THR A 24 22.77 8.36 16.98
N TYR A 25 23.50 8.32 15.86
CA TYR A 25 23.00 8.77 14.54
C TYR A 25 22.55 10.23 14.54
N ILE A 26 23.35 11.08 15.21
CA ILE A 26 23.12 12.53 15.29
C ILE A 26 24.38 13.18 14.76
N GLU A 27 24.24 13.98 13.70
CA GLU A 27 25.29 14.90 13.31
C GLU A 27 25.25 16.10 14.25
N TYR A 28 26.34 16.32 15.00
CA TYR A 28 26.55 17.54 15.76
C TYR A 28 27.61 18.37 15.06
N ASP A 29 27.28 19.61 14.66
CA ASP A 29 28.30 20.56 14.22
C ASP A 29 28.96 21.19 15.45
N ALA A 30 30.30 21.26 15.45
CA ALA A 30 31.06 22.10 16.37
C ALA A 30 31.36 23.50 15.76
N GLY A 31 31.05 23.67 14.47
CA GLY A 31 31.08 24.91 13.69
C GLY A 31 29.68 25.48 13.45
N SER A 32 29.61 26.54 12.63
CA SER A 32 28.42 27.35 12.42
C SER A 32 27.94 27.33 10.95
N ASP A 33 27.96 26.17 10.29
CA ASP A 33 27.52 26.04 8.89
C ASP A 33 26.45 24.94 8.73
N SER A 34 25.19 25.33 8.90
CA SER A 34 24.03 24.44 8.81
C SER A 34 23.65 24.01 7.39
N ALA A 35 24.29 24.55 6.34
CA ALA A 35 23.93 24.28 4.95
C ALA A 35 24.48 22.93 4.41
N ARG A 36 25.14 22.14 5.26
CA ARG A 36 25.85 20.90 4.87
C ARG A 36 25.32 19.63 5.52
N PHE A 37 24.24 19.71 6.30
CA PHE A 37 23.64 18.54 6.93
C PHE A 37 23.05 17.62 5.86
N ILE A 38 23.60 16.41 5.77
CA ILE A 38 23.11 15.38 4.85
C ILE A 38 22.21 14.39 5.61
N GLY A 39 22.24 14.43 6.95
CA GLY A 39 21.50 13.56 7.85
C GLY A 39 22.10 12.16 7.89
N GLU A 40 22.23 11.58 9.08
CA GLU A 40 22.57 10.16 9.21
C GLU A 40 21.30 9.31 9.12
N LEU A 41 21.20 8.50 8.07
CA LEU A 41 20.09 7.57 7.91
C LEU A 41 20.11 6.53 9.02
N ARG A 42 19.02 6.44 9.77
CA ARG A 42 18.82 5.43 10.80
C ARG A 42 17.54 4.62 10.55
N PRO A 43 17.63 3.30 10.42
CA PRO A 43 16.46 2.45 10.31
C PRO A 43 15.75 2.29 11.66
N PHE A 44 14.41 2.28 11.64
CA PHE A 44 13.57 2.04 12.80
C PHE A 44 12.57 0.92 12.54
N SER A 45 12.30 0.14 13.57
CA SER A 45 11.18 -0.81 13.58
C SER A 45 10.49 -0.79 14.94
N ALA A 46 9.17 -0.92 14.93
CA ALA A 46 8.35 -1.03 16.13
C ALA A 46 7.31 -2.12 15.92
N SER A 47 7.12 -2.98 16.93
CA SER A 47 6.06 -3.98 16.87
C SER A 47 4.70 -3.34 17.11
N LEU A 48 3.74 -3.65 16.23
CA LEU A 48 2.35 -3.21 16.35
C LEU A 48 1.48 -4.23 17.10
N ALA A 49 2.05 -5.32 17.62
CA ALA A 49 1.31 -6.45 18.19
C ALA A 49 0.39 -6.04 19.35
N GLN A 50 0.79 -5.07 20.18
CA GLN A 50 -0.02 -4.56 21.29
C GLN A 50 -1.33 -3.88 20.84
N TYR A 51 -1.42 -3.49 19.57
CA TYR A 51 -2.59 -2.83 18.98
C TYR A 51 -3.44 -3.78 18.11
N ALA A 52 -3.23 -5.09 18.21
CA ALA A 52 -3.98 -6.08 17.43
C ALA A 52 -5.50 -5.87 17.55
N GLY A 53 -6.18 -5.86 16.39
CA GLY A 53 -7.63 -5.68 16.31
C GLY A 53 -8.14 -4.24 16.48
N GLN A 54 -7.25 -3.27 16.67
CA GLN A 54 -7.61 -1.85 16.76
C GLN A 54 -7.31 -1.11 15.46
N THR A 55 -8.13 -0.13 15.12
CA THR A 55 -7.76 0.88 14.12
C THR A 55 -6.72 1.80 14.74
N ILE A 56 -5.53 1.85 14.15
CA ILE A 56 -4.45 2.74 14.58
C ILE A 56 -4.07 3.72 13.48
N TYR A 57 -3.45 4.82 13.90
CA TYR A 57 -2.84 5.81 13.02
C TYR A 57 -1.35 5.87 13.35
N ILE A 58 -0.51 5.86 12.30
CA ILE A 58 0.94 6.09 12.44
C ILE A 58 1.18 7.57 12.15
N THR A 59 1.91 8.23 13.03
CA THR A 59 2.24 9.66 12.90
C THR A 59 3.74 9.86 13.08
N PHE A 60 4.29 10.76 12.27
CA PHE A 60 5.64 11.28 12.42
C PHE A 60 5.52 12.73 12.88
N VAL A 61 6.14 13.06 14.02
CA VAL A 61 6.15 14.42 14.56
C VAL A 61 7.56 14.96 14.40
N HIS A 62 7.66 16.11 13.75
CA HIS A 62 8.89 16.88 13.66
C HIS A 62 8.68 18.18 14.43
N ASP A 63 9.52 18.40 15.43
CA ASP A 63 9.51 19.58 16.28
C ASP A 63 10.93 20.18 16.24
N ALA A 64 11.12 21.15 15.34
CA ALA A 64 12.37 21.86 15.14
C ALA A 64 12.12 23.36 15.34
N ASP A 65 13.05 24.04 16.02
CA ASP A 65 13.00 25.48 16.31
C ASP A 65 13.85 26.32 15.34
N ASP A 66 14.57 25.67 14.44
CA ASP A 66 15.54 26.24 13.50
C ASP A 66 15.16 26.09 12.02
N ASP A 67 13.92 25.69 11.71
CA ASP A 67 13.39 25.43 10.35
C ASP A 67 14.20 24.39 9.55
N ASN A 68 14.92 23.48 10.22
CA ASN A 68 15.66 22.41 9.55
C ASN A 68 14.74 21.30 8.99
N LEU A 69 15.29 20.42 8.15
CA LEU A 69 14.55 19.45 7.35
C LEU A 69 14.53 18.05 8.00
N VAL A 70 13.37 17.39 8.01
CA VAL A 70 13.24 15.96 8.29
C VAL A 70 13.07 15.18 6.98
N SER A 71 13.92 14.17 6.78
CA SER A 71 13.81 13.24 5.65
C SER A 71 13.34 11.88 6.16
N ILE A 72 12.32 11.32 5.52
CA ILE A 72 11.76 10.00 5.83
C ILE A 72 11.63 9.23 4.52
N ASP A 73 12.12 8.00 4.49
CA ASP A 73 12.01 7.09 3.35
C ASP A 73 11.77 5.65 3.83
N ASP A 74 11.38 4.76 2.91
CA ASP A 74 11.22 3.32 3.14
C ASP A 74 10.27 2.95 4.29
N ILE A 75 9.12 3.64 4.38
CA ILE A 75 8.07 3.29 5.37
C ILE A 75 7.42 1.96 4.97
N LEU A 76 7.71 0.92 5.76
CA LEU A 76 7.13 -0.42 5.60
C LEU A 76 6.32 -0.81 6.84
N VAL A 77 5.05 -1.17 6.64
CA VAL A 77 4.19 -1.76 7.69
C VAL A 77 4.00 -3.24 7.37
N THR A 78 4.52 -4.11 8.24
CA THR A 78 4.39 -5.56 8.11
C THR A 78 3.45 -6.12 9.16
N GLY A 79 2.69 -7.15 8.79
CA GLY A 79 1.80 -7.85 9.72
C GLY A 79 1.54 -9.26 9.23
N THR A 80 1.32 -10.19 10.15
CA THR A 80 0.73 -11.48 9.80
C THR A 80 -0.75 -11.25 9.57
N LEU A 81 -1.16 -11.16 8.31
CA LEU A 81 -2.57 -11.11 7.93
C LEU A 81 -3.23 -12.45 8.28
N VAL A 82 -3.78 -12.57 9.48
CA VAL A 82 -4.73 -13.64 9.81
C VAL A 82 -6.09 -13.22 9.26
N GLY A 83 -6.23 -13.24 7.93
CA GLY A 83 -7.48 -12.81 7.28
C GLY A 83 -7.41 -12.41 5.81
N ILE A 84 -6.22 -12.33 5.21
CA ILE A 84 -6.03 -12.43 3.75
C ILE A 84 -4.71 -13.15 3.55
N SER A 85 -4.77 -14.34 2.97
CA SER A 85 -3.58 -14.97 2.43
C SER A 85 -3.10 -14.05 1.30
N GLU A 86 -2.15 -13.17 1.61
CA GLU A 86 -1.22 -12.70 0.59
C GLU A 86 -0.40 -13.91 0.18
N THR A 87 -0.95 -14.70 -0.73
CA THR A 87 -0.14 -15.62 -1.52
C THR A 87 0.70 -14.74 -2.44
N LEU A 88 1.77 -14.17 -1.91
CA LEU A 88 2.98 -13.87 -2.69
C LEU A 88 3.62 -15.21 -3.09
N GLY A 89 2.87 -16.03 -3.82
CA GLY A 89 3.45 -16.83 -4.86
C GLY A 89 3.68 -15.91 -6.05
N ASP A 90 4.60 -16.23 -6.94
CA ASP A 90 4.91 -15.51 -8.19
C ASP A 90 3.73 -15.27 -9.16
N GLN A 91 2.48 -15.45 -8.71
CA GLN A 91 1.25 -15.21 -9.45
C GLN A 91 0.98 -13.70 -9.55
N LYS A 92 1.64 -13.05 -10.51
CA LYS A 92 1.33 -11.66 -10.89
C LYS A 92 0.20 -11.64 -11.91
N VAL A 93 -0.79 -10.77 -11.68
CA VAL A 93 -1.78 -10.39 -12.70
C VAL A 93 -1.37 -9.04 -13.27
N SER A 94 -1.10 -9.00 -14.57
CA SER A 94 -0.84 -7.76 -15.31
C SER A 94 -2.10 -7.30 -16.04
N ILE A 95 -2.41 -6.00 -16.00
CA ILE A 95 -3.57 -5.42 -16.68
C ILE A 95 -3.09 -4.38 -17.70
N PHE A 96 -3.56 -4.50 -18.93
CA PHE A 96 -3.26 -3.54 -20.00
C PHE A 96 -4.42 -3.37 -21.00
N PRO A 97 -4.58 -2.19 -21.62
CA PRO A 97 -3.84 -0.96 -21.31
C PRO A 97 -4.21 -0.43 -19.92
N ASN A 98 -3.31 0.34 -19.31
CA ASN A 98 -3.61 1.14 -18.14
C ASN A 98 -2.88 2.49 -18.31
N PRO A 99 -3.58 3.63 -18.45
CA PRO A 99 -5.04 3.80 -18.40
C PRO A 99 -5.81 3.11 -19.55
N ALA A 100 -7.09 2.80 -19.33
CA ALA A 100 -7.95 2.06 -20.26
C ALA A 100 -9.22 2.84 -20.65
N THR A 101 -9.73 2.62 -21.86
CA THR A 101 -10.97 3.25 -22.35
C THR A 101 -12.12 2.26 -22.38
N ASP A 102 -12.12 1.27 -23.28
CA ASP A 102 -13.28 0.39 -23.44
C ASP A 102 -13.02 -1.03 -22.96
N LYS A 103 -11.77 -1.48 -22.98
CA LYS A 103 -11.39 -2.86 -22.69
C LYS A 103 -10.07 -2.91 -21.95
N ILE A 104 -9.95 -3.92 -21.11
CA ILE A 104 -8.68 -4.33 -20.50
C ILE A 104 -8.43 -5.81 -20.75
N THR A 105 -7.17 -6.16 -20.82
CA THR A 105 -6.68 -7.54 -20.87
C THR A 105 -5.93 -7.84 -19.59
N LEU A 106 -6.36 -8.89 -18.89
CA LEU A 106 -5.66 -9.49 -17.78
C LEU A 106 -4.74 -10.58 -18.32
N SER A 107 -3.46 -10.51 -18.00
CA SER A 107 -2.49 -11.59 -18.20
C SER A 107 -2.09 -12.18 -16.85
N TYR A 108 -2.21 -13.49 -16.70
CA TYR A 108 -1.97 -14.21 -15.45
C TYR A 108 -1.53 -15.64 -15.71
N ARG A 109 -0.89 -16.27 -14.73
CA ARG A 109 -0.45 -17.66 -14.81
C ARG A 109 -1.19 -18.52 -13.80
N LEU A 110 -1.74 -19.64 -14.26
CA LEU A 110 -2.36 -20.65 -13.44
C LEU A 110 -1.36 -21.77 -13.13
N PRO A 111 -1.12 -22.10 -11.84
CA PRO A 111 -0.23 -23.22 -11.48
C PRO A 111 -0.87 -24.57 -11.83
N GLU A 112 -2.19 -24.65 -11.81
CA GLU A 112 -2.97 -25.85 -12.12
C GLU A 112 -4.30 -25.51 -12.81
N THR A 113 -4.90 -26.50 -13.46
CA THR A 113 -6.21 -26.37 -14.11
C THR A 113 -7.27 -26.06 -13.05
N SER A 114 -7.92 -24.91 -13.16
CA SER A 114 -8.82 -24.41 -12.12
C SER A 114 -9.94 -23.52 -12.68
N PRO A 115 -11.07 -23.39 -11.98
CA PRO A 115 -12.10 -22.41 -12.32
C PRO A 115 -11.60 -20.99 -12.04
N VAL A 116 -11.81 -20.08 -12.99
CA VAL A 116 -11.38 -18.68 -12.89
C VAL A 116 -12.59 -17.74 -12.81
N LEU A 117 -12.56 -16.85 -11.81
CA LEU A 117 -13.56 -15.82 -11.57
C LEU A 117 -12.89 -14.46 -11.42
N VAL A 118 -13.26 -13.51 -12.26
CA VAL A 118 -12.77 -12.13 -12.19
C VAL A 118 -13.86 -11.24 -11.63
N THR A 119 -13.53 -10.44 -10.62
CA THR A 119 -14.46 -9.49 -9.99
C THR A 119 -13.83 -8.11 -9.95
N VAL A 120 -14.58 -7.07 -10.30
CA VAL A 120 -14.13 -5.68 -10.31
C VAL A 120 -14.91 -4.87 -9.29
N TYR A 121 -14.19 -4.04 -8.53
CA TYR A 121 -14.73 -3.16 -7.50
C TYR A 121 -14.33 -1.71 -7.77
N ASP A 122 -15.23 -0.77 -7.45
CA ASP A 122 -14.90 0.65 -7.42
C ASP A 122 -14.05 1.03 -6.19
N VAL A 123 -13.62 2.30 -6.11
CA VAL A 123 -12.87 2.85 -4.96
C VAL A 123 -13.63 2.82 -3.64
N LYS A 124 -14.96 2.66 -3.66
CA LYS A 124 -15.80 2.56 -2.46
C LYS A 124 -15.96 1.10 -2.00
N GLY A 125 -15.36 0.14 -2.71
CA GLY A 125 -15.49 -1.29 -2.45
C GLY A 125 -16.79 -1.91 -2.99
N SER A 126 -17.54 -1.20 -3.83
CA SER A 126 -18.76 -1.74 -4.44
C SER A 126 -18.41 -2.62 -5.63
N LYS A 127 -19.00 -3.83 -5.69
CA LYS A 127 -18.83 -4.73 -6.84
C LYS A 127 -19.54 -4.16 -8.06
N VAL A 128 -18.78 -3.79 -9.09
CA VAL A 128 -19.29 -3.20 -10.33
C VAL A 128 -19.35 -4.19 -11.49
N MET A 129 -18.55 -5.26 -11.44
CA MET A 129 -18.51 -6.28 -12.49
C MET A 129 -18.09 -7.63 -11.92
N GLN A 130 -18.60 -8.71 -12.49
CA GLN A 130 -18.17 -10.07 -12.20
C GLN A 130 -18.29 -10.93 -13.44
N GLN A 131 -17.21 -11.61 -13.81
CA GLN A 131 -17.17 -12.48 -14.98
C GLN A 131 -16.47 -13.80 -14.65
N SER A 132 -17.19 -14.91 -14.78
CA SER A 132 -16.58 -16.24 -14.78
C SER A 132 -15.93 -16.52 -16.13
N LYS A 133 -14.72 -17.07 -16.11
CA LYS A 133 -13.99 -17.53 -17.29
C LYS A 133 -14.03 -19.07 -17.42
N GLY A 134 -14.83 -19.73 -16.59
CA GLY A 134 -14.95 -21.18 -16.55
C GLY A 134 -13.67 -21.86 -16.04
N ILE A 135 -13.54 -23.16 -16.34
CA ILE A 135 -12.34 -23.93 -16.05
C ILE A 135 -11.28 -23.61 -17.11
N GLN A 136 -10.11 -23.17 -16.67
CA GLN A 136 -8.95 -22.92 -17.52
C GLN A 136 -7.80 -23.86 -17.15
N ILE A 137 -7.00 -24.22 -18.15
CA ILE A 137 -5.86 -25.12 -17.97
C ILE A 137 -4.68 -24.41 -17.28
N ALA A 138 -3.83 -25.18 -16.62
CA ALA A 138 -2.55 -24.69 -16.10
C ALA A 138 -1.71 -23.98 -17.19
N GLY A 139 -0.96 -22.95 -16.81
CA GLY A 139 -0.11 -22.15 -17.70
C GLY A 139 -0.52 -20.68 -17.80
N ASP A 140 0.08 -19.98 -18.75
CA ASP A 140 -0.20 -18.56 -18.99
C ASP A 140 -1.56 -18.40 -19.69
N GLN A 141 -2.38 -17.50 -19.16
CA GLN A 141 -3.74 -17.23 -19.61
C GLN A 141 -3.94 -15.74 -19.84
N GLN A 142 -4.89 -15.43 -20.72
CA GLN A 142 -5.36 -14.06 -20.94
C GLN A 142 -6.87 -13.99 -20.91
N ALA A 143 -7.39 -12.90 -20.36
CA ALA A 143 -8.81 -12.62 -20.33
C ALA A 143 -9.07 -11.15 -20.62
N THR A 144 -9.90 -10.88 -21.62
CA THR A 144 -10.42 -9.53 -21.89
C THR A 144 -11.69 -9.28 -21.10
N LEU A 145 -11.81 -8.07 -20.56
CA LEU A 145 -13.04 -7.51 -19.98
C LEU A 145 -13.46 -6.29 -20.79
N ASP A 146 -14.76 -6.15 -21.02
CA ASP A 146 -15.37 -4.93 -21.56
C ASP A 146 -15.75 -4.03 -20.39
N ILE A 147 -15.11 -2.86 -20.30
CA ILE A 147 -15.28 -1.85 -19.25
C ILE A 147 -15.91 -0.57 -19.78
N SER A 148 -16.44 -0.58 -21.01
CA SER A 148 -17.03 0.60 -21.67
C SER A 148 -18.19 1.22 -20.88
N SER A 149 -18.90 0.41 -20.10
CA SER A 149 -20.02 0.86 -19.25
C SER A 149 -19.58 1.43 -17.90
N LEU A 150 -18.30 1.32 -17.54
CA LEU A 150 -17.77 1.87 -16.29
C LEU A 150 -17.51 3.37 -16.43
N ALA A 151 -17.77 4.12 -15.36
CA ALA A 151 -17.42 5.55 -15.30
C ALA A 151 -15.89 5.73 -15.23
N ALA A 152 -15.40 6.90 -15.60
CA ALA A 152 -14.00 7.25 -15.40
C ALA A 152 -13.62 7.18 -13.91
N GLY A 153 -12.46 6.59 -13.60
CA GLY A 153 -12.01 6.39 -12.22
C GLY A 153 -11.10 5.18 -12.02
N SER A 154 -10.70 4.95 -10.78
CA SER A 154 -9.85 3.82 -10.39
C SER A 154 -10.69 2.60 -9.98
N TYR A 155 -10.20 1.41 -10.35
CA TYR A 155 -10.89 0.16 -10.08
C TYR A 155 -9.91 -0.91 -9.58
N ASN A 156 -10.37 -1.72 -8.63
CA ASN A 156 -9.66 -2.89 -8.15
C ASN A 156 -10.21 -4.14 -8.83
N VAL A 157 -9.33 -5.03 -9.24
CA VAL A 157 -9.65 -6.31 -9.88
C VAL A 157 -9.14 -7.44 -9.00
N ILE A 158 -10.02 -8.38 -8.74
CA ILE A 158 -9.75 -9.60 -7.99
C ILE A 158 -9.94 -10.78 -8.94
N LEU A 159 -8.87 -11.54 -9.16
CA LEU A 159 -8.88 -12.80 -9.88
C LEU A 159 -8.81 -13.94 -8.87
N ASN A 160 -9.85 -14.77 -8.84
CA ASN A 160 -9.91 -15.99 -8.04
C ASN A 160 -9.72 -17.19 -8.96
N ALA A 161 -8.71 -18.02 -8.68
CA ALA A 161 -8.40 -19.23 -9.43
C ALA A 161 -7.92 -20.34 -8.49
N GLY A 162 -8.60 -21.49 -8.48
CA GLY A 162 -8.16 -22.66 -7.70
C GLY A 162 -8.04 -22.42 -6.18
N GLY A 163 -8.84 -21.49 -5.63
CA GLY A 163 -8.75 -21.08 -4.23
C GLY A 163 -7.65 -20.05 -3.91
N SER A 164 -6.82 -19.70 -4.89
CA SER A 164 -5.90 -18.56 -4.80
C SER A 164 -6.59 -17.28 -5.27
N GLU A 165 -6.33 -16.18 -4.58
CA GLU A 165 -6.80 -14.84 -4.93
C GLU A 165 -5.62 -13.94 -5.27
N VAL A 166 -5.68 -13.26 -6.43
CA VAL A 166 -4.70 -12.26 -6.84
C VAL A 166 -5.40 -10.94 -7.13
N ARG A 167 -4.80 -9.84 -6.69
CA ARG A 167 -5.34 -8.48 -6.80
C ARG A 167 -4.50 -7.62 -7.74
N SER A 168 -5.15 -6.76 -8.50
CA SER A 168 -4.52 -5.75 -9.35
C SER A 168 -5.46 -4.55 -9.51
N ALA A 169 -5.01 -3.48 -10.14
CA ALA A 169 -5.80 -2.26 -10.31
C ALA A 169 -5.57 -1.63 -11.68
N PHE A 170 -6.57 -0.87 -12.16
CA PHE A 170 -6.48 -0.09 -13.39
C PHE A 170 -7.24 1.23 -13.28
N VAL A 171 -6.92 2.17 -14.17
CA VAL A 171 -7.60 3.47 -14.29
C VAL A 171 -8.42 3.47 -15.59
N LYS A 172 -9.72 3.75 -15.48
CA LYS A 172 -10.64 4.02 -16.60
C LYS A 172 -10.64 5.51 -16.93
N GLN A 173 -10.51 5.85 -18.22
CA GLN A 173 -10.65 7.21 -18.75
C GLN A 173 -12.06 7.51 -19.23
#